data_AF-A0A2S8BQR8-F1
#
_entry.id   AF-A0A2S8BQR8-F1
#
_cell.length_a   1.000
_cell.length_b   1.000
_cell.length_c   1.000
_cell.angle_alpha   90.00
_cell.angle_beta   90.00
_cell.angle_gamma   90.00
#
_symmetry.space_group_name_H-M   'P 1'
#
loop_
_entity.id
_entity.type
_entity.pdbx_description
1 polymer ?
#
loop_
_entity_poly.entity_id
_entity_poly.type
_entity_poly.pdbx_seq_one_letter_code
_entity_poly.pdbx_strand_id
1 'polypeptide(L)'
;MRLVHVIGIGAGHPDYLTVQAIEALNDTQVFFAMDKGETKSELLELRRHICQRFIRDRDYRFVELPDPPRAQDGDYRQAVADWHVARARIWAAAIAAELGPDGVGAVSGLG
;
A
#
# COMPACT_ATOMS: atom_id res chain seq x y z
N MET A 1 -5.44 18.29 -6.10
CA MET A 1 -4.45 17.32 -6.62
C MET A 1 -4.29 16.23 -5.57
N ARG A 2 -4.45 14.95 -5.92
CA ARG A 2 -4.27 13.84 -4.97
C ARG A 2 -2.78 13.63 -4.69
N LEU A 3 -2.43 13.43 -3.43
CA LEU A 3 -1.07 13.09 -3.00
C LEU A 3 -1.04 11.62 -2.56
N VAL A 4 -0.02 10.88 -3.00
CA VAL A 4 0.20 9.50 -2.54
C VAL A 4 1.63 9.36 -2.05
N HIS A 5 1.79 9.13 -0.75
CA HIS A 5 3.09 8.84 -0.15
C HIS A 5 3.50 7.39 -0.44
N VAL A 6 4.73 7.21 -0.89
CA VAL A 6 5.37 5.89 -0.95
C VAL A 6 6.31 5.80 0.26
N ILE A 7 5.89 5.04 1.26
CA ILE A 7 6.56 4.97 2.55
C ILE A 7 7.39 3.68 2.61
N GLY A 8 8.71 3.82 2.75
CA GLY A 8 9.58 2.69 3.05
C GLY A 8 9.43 2.28 4.51
N ILE A 9 9.07 1.02 4.76
CA ILE A 9 8.91 0.46 6.13
C ILE A 9 10.12 -0.37 6.58
N GLY A 10 11.24 -0.27 5.86
CA GLY A 10 12.48 -0.99 6.15
C GLY A 10 12.33 -2.52 6.03
N ALA A 11 13.14 -3.26 6.78
CA ALA A 11 13.20 -4.72 6.76
C ALA A 11 12.04 -5.42 7.52
N GLY A 12 10.92 -4.72 7.72
CA GLY A 12 9.74 -5.31 8.35
C GLY A 12 9.68 -5.21 9.88
N HIS A 13 10.47 -4.33 10.51
CA HIS A 13 10.33 -4.04 11.94
C HIS A 13 9.82 -2.60 12.16
N PRO A 14 8.80 -2.37 13.01
CA PRO A 14 8.25 -1.03 13.25
C PRO A 14 9.28 -0.02 13.76
N ASP A 15 10.30 -0.47 14.48
CA ASP A 15 11.34 0.42 15.01
C ASP A 15 12.35 0.92 13.94
N TYR A 16 12.26 0.42 12.69
CA TYR A 16 13.05 0.94 11.57
C TYR A 16 12.37 2.08 10.81
N LEU A 17 11.19 2.51 11.26
CA LEU A 17 10.55 3.67 10.65
C LEU A 17 11.34 4.95 10.97
N THR A 18 11.59 5.74 9.95
CA THR A 18 12.17 7.07 10.11
C THR A 18 11.12 8.06 10.60
N VAL A 19 11.57 9.16 11.20
CA VAL A 19 10.66 10.26 11.58
C VAL A 19 9.85 10.76 10.38
N GLN A 20 10.48 10.86 9.20
CA GLN A 20 9.79 11.25 7.96
C GLN A 20 8.69 10.27 7.55
N ALA A 21 8.91 8.96 7.71
CA ALA A 21 7.89 7.95 7.44
C ALA A 21 6.70 8.09 8.41
N ILE A 22 6.98 8.36 9.69
CA ILE A 22 5.96 8.59 10.70
C ILE A 22 5.15 9.86 10.41
N GLU A 23 5.80 10.95 10.00
CA GLU A 23 5.12 12.18 9.62
C GLU A 23 4.20 11.97 8.42
N ALA A 24 4.67 11.28 7.37
CA ALA A 24 3.86 10.94 6.22
C ALA A 24 2.66 10.03 6.58
N LEU A 25 2.84 9.08 7.52
CA LEU A 25 1.73 8.27 8.02
C LEU A 25 0.67 9.12 8.72
N ASN A 26 1.07 10.15 9.47
CA ASN A 26 0.13 11.01 10.19
C ASN A 26 -0.61 11.99 9.28
N ASP A 27 -0.07 12.32 8.10
CA ASP A 27 -0.74 13.12 7.07
C ASP A 27 -1.71 12.28 6.20
N THR A 28 -1.68 10.95 6.34
CA THR A 28 -2.43 10.03 5.49
C THR A 28 -3.88 9.88 5.94
N GLN A 29 -4.81 10.08 5.01
CA GLN A 29 -6.24 9.82 5.20
C GLN A 29 -6.61 8.37 4.84
N VAL A 30 -5.94 7.81 3.82
CA VAL A 30 -6.18 6.43 3.36
C VAL A 30 -4.86 5.70 3.16
N PHE A 31 -4.65 4.65 3.94
CA PHE A 31 -3.53 3.75 3.77
C PHE A 31 -3.93 2.56 2.90
N PHE A 32 -3.27 2.39 1.77
CA PHE A 32 -3.52 1.32 0.83
C PHE A 32 -2.48 0.20 0.96
N ALA A 33 -2.94 -1.04 0.97
CA ALA A 33 -2.07 -2.22 0.99
C ALA A 33 -2.54 -3.26 -0.03
N MET A 34 -1.61 -3.80 -0.83
CA MET A 34 -1.92 -4.98 -1.63
C MET A 34 -2.02 -6.20 -0.72
N ASP A 35 -3.15 -6.89 -0.78
CA ASP A 35 -3.34 -8.23 -0.27
C ASP A 35 -2.80 -9.24 -1.29
N LYS A 36 -1.77 -9.99 -0.90
CA LYS A 36 -1.10 -11.00 -1.72
C LYS A 36 -1.61 -12.42 -1.42
N GLY A 37 -2.71 -12.56 -0.67
CA GLY A 37 -3.31 -13.83 -0.27
C GLY A 37 -2.69 -14.47 0.98
N GLU A 38 -3.17 -15.67 1.30
CA GLU A 38 -2.95 -16.40 2.58
C GLU A 38 -1.50 -16.44 3.07
N THR A 39 -0.51 -16.50 2.17
CA THR A 39 0.90 -16.65 2.53
C THR A 39 1.58 -15.35 3.01
N LYS A 40 0.90 -14.19 2.98
CA LYS A 40 1.49 -12.89 3.38
C LYS A 40 0.63 -12.06 4.35
N SER A 41 -0.27 -12.72 5.08
CA SER A 41 -1.05 -12.11 6.15
C SER A 41 -0.18 -11.38 7.18
N GLU A 42 0.99 -11.94 7.54
CA GLU A 42 1.92 -11.32 8.49
C GLU A 42 2.36 -9.90 8.10
N LEU A 43 2.51 -9.63 6.80
CA LEU A 43 2.92 -8.31 6.33
C LEU A 43 1.76 -7.30 6.38
N LEU A 44 0.54 -7.75 6.09
CA LEU A 44 -0.65 -6.91 6.27
C LEU A 44 -0.82 -6.56 7.75
N GLU A 45 -0.69 -7.55 8.62
CA GLU A 45 -0.78 -7.35 10.07
C GLU A 45 0.34 -6.43 10.59
N LEU A 46 1.57 -6.57 10.08
CA LEU A 46 2.64 -5.62 10.39
C LEU A 46 2.27 -4.19 9.97
N ARG A 47 1.72 -3.99 8.76
CA ARG A 47 1.32 -2.66 8.29
C ARG A 47 0.21 -2.08 9.14
N ARG A 48 -0.78 -2.89 9.54
CA ARG A 48 -1.81 -2.47 10.49
C ARG A 48 -1.19 -2.09 11.83
N HIS A 49 -0.27 -2.89 12.35
CA HIS A 49 0.42 -2.62 13.61
C HIS A 49 1.22 -1.30 13.55
N ILE A 50 1.94 -1.05 12.45
CA ILE A 50 2.64 0.22 12.20
C ILE A 50 1.66 1.39 12.22
N CYS A 51 0.55 1.30 11.49
CA CYS A 51 -0.45 2.36 11.45
C CYS A 51 -1.05 2.62 12.83
N GLN A 52 -1.43 1.56 13.57
CA GLN A 52 -1.96 1.66 14.93
C GLN A 52 -0.98 2.26 15.93
N ARG A 53 0.33 2.03 15.74
CA ARG A 53 1.37 2.48 16.67
C ARG A 53 1.75 3.95 16.44
N PHE A 54 1.82 4.40 15.19
CA PHE A 54 2.43 5.68 14.84
C PHE A 54 1.46 6.75 14.35
N ILE A 55 0.26 6.38 13.86
CA ILE A 55 -0.76 7.35 13.49
C ILE A 55 -1.48 7.81 14.77
N ARG A 56 -1.45 9.11 15.03
CA ARG A 56 -2.02 9.73 16.24
C ARG A 56 -3.55 9.78 16.17
N ASP A 57 -4.09 10.17 15.02
CA ASP A 57 -5.54 10.28 14.79
C ASP A 57 -6.08 8.99 14.16
N ARG A 58 -7.12 8.41 14.76
CA ARG A 58 -7.67 7.10 14.32
C ARG A 58 -8.69 7.18 13.19
N ASP A 59 -8.84 8.35 12.57
CA ASP A 59 -9.80 8.57 11.48
C ASP A 59 -9.24 8.16 10.10
N TYR A 60 -8.04 7.58 10.04
CA TYR A 60 -7.50 7.03 8.81
C TYR A 60 -8.25 5.76 8.40
N ARG A 61 -8.38 5.55 7.09
CA ARG A 61 -8.96 4.32 6.51
C ARG A 61 -7.85 3.41 6.01
N PHE A 62 -8.02 2.10 6.21
CA PHE A 62 -7.11 1.08 5.69
C PHE A 62 -7.82 0.30 4.57
N VAL A 63 -7.30 0.40 3.34
CA VAL A 63 -7.92 -0.19 2.15
C VAL A 63 -7.01 -1.28 1.60
N GLU A 64 -7.53 -2.49 1.56
CA GLU A 64 -6.85 -3.64 0.99
C GLU A 64 -7.25 -3.82 -0.47
N LEU A 65 -6.24 -4.03 -1.31
CA LEU A 65 -6.40 -4.19 -2.75
C LEU A 65 -6.03 -5.62 -3.13
N PRO A 66 -6.88 -6.33 -3.90
CA PRO A 66 -6.56 -7.68 -4.33
C PRO A 66 -5.35 -7.66 -5.29
N ASP A 67 -4.36 -8.53 -5.06
CA ASP A 67 -3.27 -8.74 -6.02
C ASP A 67 -3.75 -9.64 -7.16
N PRO A 68 -3.81 -9.14 -8.42
CA PRO A 68 -4.21 -9.96 -9.54
C PRO A 68 -3.18 -11.07 -9.74
N PRO A 69 -3.62 -12.28 -10.12
CA PRO A 69 -2.70 -13.38 -10.39
C PRO A 69 -1.80 -13.03 -11.58
N ARG A 70 -0.53 -13.40 -11.48
CA ARG A 70 0.39 -13.36 -12.61
C ARG A 70 0.26 -14.66 -13.39
N ALA A 71 0.13 -14.57 -14.73
CA ALA A 71 0.16 -15.73 -15.60
C ALA A 71 1.46 -16.53 -15.36
N GLN A 72 1.35 -17.85 -15.27
CA GLN A 72 2.50 -18.75 -15.04
C GLN A 72 2.97 -19.43 -16.34
N ASP A 73 2.18 -19.28 -17.40
CA ASP A 73 2.35 -19.84 -18.71
C ASP A 73 2.72 -18.75 -19.74
N GLY A 74 3.39 -19.15 -20.81
CA GLY A 74 3.80 -18.25 -21.90
C GLY A 74 5.11 -17.49 -21.65
N ASP A 75 5.28 -16.38 -22.38
CA ASP A 75 6.48 -15.53 -22.26
C ASP A 75 6.47 -14.79 -20.91
N TYR A 76 7.46 -15.09 -20.08
CA TYR A 76 7.67 -14.47 -18.78
C TYR A 76 7.62 -12.94 -18.82
N ARG A 77 8.21 -12.29 -19.83
CA ARG A 77 8.26 -10.83 -19.91
C ARG A 77 6.87 -10.24 -20.15
N GLN A 78 6.11 -10.87 -21.02
CA GLN A 78 4.74 -10.46 -21.34
C GLN A 78 3.83 -10.68 -20.13
N ALA A 79 3.93 -11.85 -19.47
CA ALA A 79 3.18 -12.16 -18.26
C ALA A 79 3.45 -11.15 -17.13
N VAL A 80 4.72 -10.71 -16.96
CA VAL A 80 5.08 -9.65 -16.00
C VAL A 80 4.49 -8.30 -16.41
N ALA A 81 4.58 -7.91 -17.69
CA ALA A 81 4.04 -6.65 -18.16
C ALA A 81 2.52 -6.55 -17.97
N ASP A 82 1.78 -7.60 -18.34
CA ASP A 82 0.32 -7.66 -18.20
C ASP A 82 -0.11 -7.63 -16.73
N TRP A 83 0.64 -8.32 -15.87
CA TRP A 83 0.44 -8.28 -14.43
C TRP A 83 0.66 -6.87 -13.84
N HIS A 84 1.69 -6.15 -14.28
CA HIS A 84 1.91 -4.75 -13.87
C HIS A 84 0.77 -3.84 -14.32
N VAL A 85 0.27 -4.00 -15.54
CA VAL A 85 -0.87 -3.23 -16.06
C VAL A 85 -2.14 -3.51 -15.27
N ALA A 86 -2.44 -4.78 -14.97
CA ALA A 86 -3.59 -5.16 -14.16
C ALA A 86 -3.52 -4.54 -12.76
N ARG A 87 -2.35 -4.60 -12.11
CA ARG A 87 -2.12 -3.95 -10.81
C ARG A 87 -2.32 -2.44 -10.87
N ALA A 88 -1.77 -1.78 -11.88
CA ALA A 88 -1.91 -0.33 -12.04
C ALA A 88 -3.38 0.10 -12.16
N ARG A 89 -4.21 -0.68 -12.85
CA ARG A 89 -5.66 -0.40 -12.97
C ARG A 89 -6.38 -0.50 -11.62
N ILE A 90 -6.07 -1.52 -10.82
CA ILE A 90 -6.65 -1.70 -9.48
C ILE A 90 -6.26 -0.52 -8.58
N TRP A 91 -4.98 -0.14 -8.58
CA TRP A 91 -4.48 1.03 -7.85
C TRP A 91 -5.19 2.32 -8.26
N ALA A 92 -5.28 2.59 -9.56
CA ALA A 92 -5.91 3.80 -10.06
C ALA A 92 -7.39 3.89 -9.68
N ALA A 93 -8.12 2.77 -9.79
CA ALA A 93 -9.52 2.70 -9.40
C ALA A 93 -9.72 2.95 -7.89
N ALA A 94 -8.90 2.33 -7.05
CA ALA A 94 -8.96 2.52 -5.61
C ALA A 94 -8.63 3.95 -5.18
N ILE A 95 -7.55 4.53 -5.72
CA ILE A 95 -7.19 5.91 -5.44
C ILE A 95 -8.31 6.87 -5.85
N ALA A 96 -8.94 6.64 -7.00
CA ALA A 96 -10.03 7.49 -7.48
C ALA A 96 -11.31 7.36 -6.64
N ALA A 97 -11.62 6.15 -6.16
CA ALA A 97 -12.80 5.87 -5.35
C ALA A 97 -12.65 6.38 -3.90
N GLU A 98 -11.45 6.23 -3.34
CA GLU A 98 -11.21 6.46 -1.92
C GLU A 98 -10.71 7.88 -1.61
N LEU A 99 -10.00 8.53 -2.53
CA LEU A 99 -9.47 9.88 -2.31
C LEU A 99 -10.26 10.93 -3.11
N GLY A 100 -10.74 11.93 -2.37
CA GLY A 100 -11.24 13.17 -2.95
C GLY A 100 -10.17 13.92 -3.76
N PRO A 101 -10.53 15.00 -4.46
CA PRO A 101 -9.62 15.74 -5.35
C PRO A 101 -8.31 16.21 -4.71
N ASP A 102 -8.30 16.42 -3.39
CA ASP A 102 -7.15 16.86 -2.58
C ASP A 102 -6.83 15.85 -1.45
N GLY A 103 -7.28 14.59 -1.59
CA GLY A 103 -7.03 13.55 -0.61
C GLY A 103 -5.56 13.11 -0.58
N VAL A 104 -5.11 12.73 0.62
CA VAL A 104 -3.76 12.21 0.87
C VAL A 104 -3.84 10.72 1.19
N GLY A 105 -3.19 9.91 0.37
CA GLY A 105 -3.04 8.48 0.60
C GLY A 105 -1.60 8.07 0.89
N ALA A 106 -1.42 6.86 1.40
CA ALA A 106 -0.10 6.23 1.47
C ALA A 106 -0.13 4.77 1.06
N VAL A 107 1.01 4.30 0.57
CA VAL A 107 1.30 2.89 0.34
C VAL A 107 2.67 2.57 0.94
N SER A 108 2.80 1.38 1.53
CA SER A 108 4.09 0.90 2.00
C SER A 108 4.80 0.04 0.96
N GLY A 109 6.03 0.44 0.63
CA GLY A 109 6.96 -0.37 -0.15
C GLY A 109 7.82 -1.23 0.78
N LEU A 110 7.94 -2.52 0.46
CA LEU A 110 9.09 -3.32 0.91
C LEU A 110 10.17 -3.14 -0.15
N GLY A 111 11.38 -2.77 0.29
CA GLY A 111 12.59 -2.93 -0.52
C GLY A 111 12.92 -4.39 -0.76
#